data_AF-A0A968K7I7-F1
#
_entry.id   AF-A0A968K7I7-F1
#
_cell.length_a   1.000
_cell.length_b   1.000
_cell.length_c   1.000
_cell.angle_alpha   90.00
_cell.angle_beta   90.00
_cell.angle_gamma   90.00
#
_symmetry.space_group_name_H-M   'P 1'
#
loop_
_entity.id
_entity.type
_entity.pdbx_description
1 polymer ?
#
loop_
_entity_poly.entity_id
_entity_poly.type
_entity_poly.pdbx_seq_one_letter_code
_entity_poly.pdbx_strand_id
1 'polypeptide(L)'
;NNHSVTVGKQNHLHVVEHLFSALSGLNLYDVRIDVYGNEIPFFDGSSQDFARSLEELDYDRGRSLHMTRSVEVVAEEGIISYSPL
;
A
#
# COMPACT_ATOMS: atom_id res chain seq x y z
N ASN A 1 -10.70 1.66 -14.39
CA ASN A 1 -9.21 1.65 -14.45
C ASN A 1 -8.64 2.93 -13.82
N ASN A 2 -8.88 3.15 -12.52
CA ASN A 2 -8.37 4.30 -11.77
C ASN A 2 -7.52 3.80 -10.59
N HIS A 3 -6.29 3.37 -10.89
CA HIS A 3 -5.30 2.96 -9.90
C HIS A 3 -4.36 4.14 -9.59
N SER A 4 -4.91 5.23 -9.07
CA SER A 4 -4.09 6.40 -8.71
C SER A 4 -4.35 6.82 -7.27
N VAL A 5 -3.26 7.09 -6.54
CA VAL A 5 -3.31 7.78 -5.25
C VAL A 5 -2.64 9.12 -5.43
N THR A 6 -3.30 10.17 -4.96
CA THR A 6 -2.77 11.53 -5.02
C THR A 6 -2.11 11.85 -3.69
N VAL A 7 -0.81 12.14 -3.71
CA VAL A 7 -0.06 12.61 -2.55
C VAL A 7 0.36 14.06 -2.82
N GLY A 8 -0.43 15.03 -2.33
CA GLY A 8 -0.22 16.47 -2.55
C GLY A 8 -1.19 17.10 -3.58
N LYS A 9 -1.00 18.39 -3.91
CA LYS A 9 -1.98 19.16 -4.70
C LYS A 9 -1.87 19.00 -6.23
N GLN A 10 -0.77 18.49 -6.78
CA GLN A 10 -0.54 18.53 -8.24
C GLN A 10 0.13 17.30 -8.88
N ASN A 11 0.69 16.37 -8.10
CA ASN A 11 1.37 15.19 -8.64
C ASN A 11 0.53 13.94 -8.38
N HIS A 12 0.20 13.22 -9.46
CA HIS A 12 -0.48 11.94 -9.41
C HIS A 12 0.53 10.83 -9.66
N LEU A 13 0.43 9.78 -8.85
CA LEU A 13 1.22 8.58 -9.00
C LEU A 13 0.30 7.40 -9.28
N HIS A 14 0.56 6.69 -10.36
CA HIS A 14 -0.21 5.53 -10.81
C HIS A 14 0.36 4.22 -10.25
N VAL A 15 -0.51 3.21 -10.12
CA VAL A 15 -0.17 1.82 -9.77
C VAL A 15 0.56 1.69 -8.42
N VAL A 16 0.08 2.41 -7.42
CA VAL A 16 0.70 2.45 -6.08
C VAL A 16 0.35 1.24 -5.22
N GLU A 17 -0.67 0.47 -5.57
CA GLU A 17 -1.26 -0.58 -4.75
C GLU A 17 -0.28 -1.71 -4.42
N HIS A 18 0.55 -2.12 -5.38
CA HIS A 18 1.50 -3.22 -5.19
C HIS A 18 2.65 -2.80 -4.26
N LEU A 19 3.13 -1.56 -4.40
CA LEU A 19 4.11 -0.96 -3.49
C LEU A 19 3.55 -0.84 -2.07
N PHE A 20 2.33 -0.31 -1.91
CA PHE A 20 1.71 -0.19 -0.59
C PHE A 20 1.40 -1.56 0.04
N SER A 21 1.06 -2.57 -0.77
CA SER A 21 0.89 -3.94 -0.29
C SER A 21 2.19 -4.51 0.28
N ALA A 22 3.34 -4.27 -0.37
CA ALA A 22 4.65 -4.69 0.14
C ALA A 22 5.01 -3.97 1.45
N LEU A 23 4.86 -2.63 1.49
CA LEU A 23 5.17 -1.83 2.69
C LEU A 23 4.31 -2.25 3.89
N SER A 24 3.00 -2.47 3.67
CA SER A 24 2.09 -2.94 4.70
C SER A 24 2.44 -4.34 5.19
N GLY A 25 2.80 -5.27 4.29
CA GLY A 25 3.20 -6.63 4.66
C GLY A 25 4.48 -6.70 5.48
N LEU A 26 5.37 -5.72 5.32
CA LEU A 26 6.65 -5.63 6.02
C LEU A 26 6.62 -4.76 7.30
N ASN A 27 5.49 -4.12 7.59
CA ASN A 27 5.32 -3.14 8.67
C ASN A 27 6.27 -1.92 8.53
N LEU A 28 6.45 -1.45 7.29
CA LEU A 28 7.21 -0.25 6.94
C LEU A 28 6.28 0.96 6.83
N TYR A 29 6.22 1.79 7.88
CA TYR A 29 5.25 2.88 7.96
C TYR A 29 5.85 4.29 7.87
N ASP A 30 7.14 4.46 8.17
CA ASP A 30 7.84 5.74 8.08
C ASP A 30 8.96 5.64 7.05
N VAL A 31 8.60 5.88 5.79
CA VAL A 31 9.51 5.75 4.65
C VAL A 31 9.40 6.95 3.73
N ARG A 32 10.55 7.43 3.26
CA ARG A 32 10.64 8.37 2.14
C ARG A 32 10.89 7.58 0.87
N ILE A 33 10.03 7.76 -0.13
CA ILE A 33 10.15 7.13 -1.44
C ILE A 33 10.20 8.23 -2.48
N ASP A 34 11.37 8.42 -3.08
CA ASP A 34 11.55 9.36 -4.19
C ASP A 34 11.27 8.61 -5.50
N VAL A 35 10.27 9.08 -6.25
CA VAL A 35 9.86 8.49 -7.53
C VAL A 35 10.13 9.48 -8.65
N TYR A 36 10.86 9.02 -9.67
CA TYR A 36 11.19 9.81 -10.85
C TYR A 36 10.30 9.38 -12.02
N GLY A 37 9.11 9.98 -12.11
CA GLY A 37 8.07 9.63 -13.07
C GLY A 37 6.67 9.81 -12.46
N ASN A 38 5.64 9.41 -13.20
CA ASN A 38 4.23 9.47 -12.76
C ASN A 38 3.64 8.09 -12.44
N GLU A 39 4.43 7.01 -12.47
CA GLU A 39 3.94 5.65 -12.24
C GLU A 39 4.98 4.82 -11.47
N ILE A 40 4.50 3.97 -10.56
CA ILE A 40 5.29 2.96 -9.88
C ILE A 40 5.55 1.78 -10.83
N PRO A 41 6.75 1.18 -10.85
CA PRO A 41 7.03 0.01 -11.68
C PRO A 41 6.00 -1.12 -11.46
N PHE A 42 5.37 -1.58 -12.54
CA PHE A 42 4.34 -2.63 -12.47
C PHE A 42 4.91 -4.03 -12.19
N PHE A 43 6.18 -4.26 -12.53
CA PHE A 43 6.85 -5.56 -12.45
C PHE A 43 6.00 -6.70 -13.06
N ASP A 44 5.72 -7.76 -12.29
CA ASP A 44 4.88 -8.89 -12.66
C ASP A 44 3.39 -8.73 -12.26
N GLY A 45 3.01 -7.55 -11.75
CA GLY A 45 1.68 -7.28 -11.21
C GLY A 45 1.45 -7.82 -9.79
N SER A 46 2.51 -8.28 -9.12
CA SER A 46 2.49 -8.65 -7.70
C SER A 46 3.29 -7.65 -6.85
N SER A 47 3.28 -7.85 -5.53
CA SER A 47 4.14 -7.11 -4.60
C SER A 47 5.50 -7.78 -4.35
N GLN A 48 5.80 -8.92 -5.00
CA GLN A 48 6.94 -9.76 -4.64
C GLN A 48 8.29 -9.08 -4.88
N ASP A 49 8.45 -8.38 -6.01
CA ASP A 49 9.71 -7.69 -6.33
C ASP A 49 10.00 -6.54 -5.36
N PHE A 50 8.96 -5.80 -4.94
CA PHE A 50 9.08 -4.79 -3.90
C PHE A 50 9.45 -5.43 -2.55
N ALA A 51 8.74 -6.48 -2.14
CA ALA A 51 8.96 -7.13 -0.85
C ALA A 51 10.41 -7.65 -0.73
N ARG A 52 10.91 -8.35 -1.76
CA ARG A 52 12.30 -8.85 -1.78
C ARG A 52 13.32 -7.73 -1.66
N SER A 53 13.13 -6.65 -2.41
CA SER A 53 14.04 -5.50 -2.40
C SER A 53 14.06 -4.78 -1.04
N LEU A 54 12.93 -4.79 -0.32
CA LEU A 54 12.78 -4.13 0.98
C LEU A 54 13.17 -5.04 2.16
N GLU A 55 13.05 -6.36 2.04
CA GLU A 55 13.45 -7.32 3.08
C GLU A 55 14.95 -7.31 3.36
N GLU A 56 15.77 -6.89 2.40
CA GLU A 56 17.22 -6.74 2.55
C GLU A 56 17.61 -5.55 3.44
N LEU A 57 16.67 -4.64 3.74
CA LEU A 57 16.93 -3.47 4.58
C LEU A 57 16.84 -3.82 6.06
N ASP A 58 17.69 -3.20 6.87
CA ASP A 58 17.58 -3.23 8.33
C ASP A 58 16.70 -2.05 8.80
N TYR A 59 15.58 -2.34 9.47
CA TYR A 59 14.63 -1.34 9.94
C TYR A 59 13.81 -1.82 11.15
N ASP A 60 13.37 -0.86 11.96
CA ASP A 60 12.40 -1.12 13.02
C ASP A 60 11.03 -1.41 12.40
N ARG A 61 10.47 -2.58 12.73
CA ARG A 61 9.15 -2.97 12.25
C ARG A 61 8.13 -2.21 13.08
N GLY A 62 7.39 -1.32 12.42
CA GLY A 62 6.38 -0.50 13.08
C GLY A 62 5.32 -1.34 13.80
N ARG A 63 4.57 -0.70 14.70
CA ARG A 63 3.49 -1.37 15.45
C ARG A 63 2.29 -1.66 14.54
N SER A 64 1.84 -2.90 14.52
CA SER A 64 0.60 -3.26 13.83
C SER A 64 -0.62 -2.66 14.52
N LEU A 65 -1.60 -2.24 13.72
CA LEU A 65 -2.92 -1.84 14.19
C LEU A 65 -3.82 -3.07 14.26
N HIS A 66 -4.47 -3.27 15.40
CA HIS A 66 -5.45 -4.35 15.59
C HIS A 66 -6.86 -3.78 15.64
N MET A 67 -7.76 -4.41 14.90
CA MET A 67 -9.15 -3.98 14.86
C MET A 67 -9.91 -4.56 16.06
N THR A 68 -10.66 -3.71 16.76
CA THR A 68 -11.38 -4.09 17.98
C THR A 68 -12.87 -4.34 17.77
N ARG A 69 -13.40 -3.99 16.60
CA ARG A 69 -14.81 -4.15 16.22
C ARG A 69 -14.95 -4.29 14.72
N SER A 70 -16.02 -4.94 14.27
CA SER A 70 -16.33 -5.01 12.84
C SER A 70 -16.83 -3.68 12.28
N VAL A 71 -16.54 -3.44 11.01
CA VAL A 71 -17.00 -2.27 10.25
C VAL A 71 -17.41 -2.74 8.86
N GLU A 72 -18.56 -2.31 8.39
CA GLU A 72 -19.01 -2.54 7.01
C GLU A 72 -19.11 -1.20 6.28
N VAL A 73 -18.57 -1.17 5.07
CA VAL A 73 -18.67 -0.02 4.16
C VAL A 73 -19.44 -0.49 2.95
N VAL A 74 -20.63 0.09 2.75
CA VAL A 74 -21.51 -0.20 1.62
C VAL A 74 -21.39 0.92 0.59
N ALA A 75 -21.04 0.56 -0.63
CA ALA A 75 -21.05 1.42 -1.81
C ALA A 75 -22.11 0.93 -2.81
N GLU A 76 -22.45 1.74 -3.82
CA GLU A 76 -23.48 1.39 -4.83
C GLU A 76 -23.17 0.06 -5.55
N GLU A 77 -21.89 -0.24 -5.79
CA GLU A 77 -21.44 -1.41 -6.56
C GLU A 77 -20.79 -2.51 -5.69
N GLY A 78 -20.78 -2.39 -4.36
CA GLY A 78 -20.13 -3.40 -3.53
C GLY A 78 -20.10 -3.13 -2.04
N ILE A 79 -19.67 -4.13 -1.29
CA ILE A 79 -19.53 -4.08 0.17
C ILE A 79 -18.09 -4.46 0.53
N ILE A 80 -17.48 -3.70 1.43
CA ILE A 80 -16.23 -4.07 2.09
C ILE A 80 -16.53 -4.33 3.57
N SER A 81 -16.26 -5.54 4.02
CA SER A 81 -16.43 -5.95 5.41
C SER A 81 -15.07 -6.13 6.07
N TYR A 82 -14.87 -5.44 7.19
CA TYR A 82 -13.70 -5.57 8.05
C TYR A 82 -14.14 -6.26 9.34
N SER A 83 -13.49 -7.36 9.72
CA SER A 83 -13.74 -8.07 10.99
C SER A 83 -12.44 -8.36 11.74
N PRO A 84 -12.44 -8.31 13.08
CA PRO A 84 -11.29 -8.75 13.87
C PRO A 84 -10.92 -10.20 13.54
N LEU A 85 -9.62 -10.51 13.55
CA LEU A 85 -9.12 -11.89 13.45
C LEU A 85 -9.39 -12.67 14.73
#